data_AF-A0A8T4IQT9-F1
#
_entry.id   AF-A0A8T4IQT9-F1
#
_cell.length_a   1.000
_cell.length_b   1.000
_cell.length_c   1.000
_cell.angle_alpha   90.00
_cell.angle_beta   90.00
_cell.angle_gamma   90.00
#
_symmetry.space_group_name_H-M   'P 1'
#
loop_
_entity.id
_entity.type
_entity.pdbx_description
1 polymer ?
#
loop_
_entity_poly.entity_id
_entity_poly.type
_entity_poly.pdbx_seq_one_letter_code
_entity_poly.pdbx_strand_id
1 'polypeptide(L)' 'MLRRGETVPFTFLAEAERFRSNVTPPPRPRRSFAERAGSALFGLTVIAGLVGSLMLGVPALDPEQQNPQRVPAAAEGR' A
#
# COMPACT_ATOMS: atom_id res chain seq x y z
N MET A 1 -46.01 31.39 -33.88
CA MET A 1 -46.44 31.36 -32.46
C MET A 1 -45.20 31.42 -31.59
N LEU A 2 -44.87 32.62 -31.06
CA LEU A 2 -43.80 32.78 -30.07
C LEU A 2 -44.22 32.04 -28.80
N ARG A 3 -43.64 30.88 -28.53
CA ARG A 3 -43.69 30.29 -27.19
C ARG A 3 -42.61 30.97 -26.36
N ARG A 4 -43.08 31.66 -25.34
CA ARG A 4 -42.33 32.31 -24.26
C ARG A 4 -41.40 31.29 -23.61
N GLY A 5 -40.11 31.34 -23.92
CA GLY A 5 -39.07 30.71 -23.13
C GLY A 5 -38.61 31.70 -22.07
N GLU A 6 -39.01 31.50 -20.83
CA GLU A 6 -38.57 32.32 -19.70
C GLU A 6 -37.04 32.33 -19.60
N THR A 7 -36.46 33.53 -19.54
CA THR A 7 -35.05 33.75 -19.24
C THR A 7 -34.83 33.38 -17.78
N VAL A 8 -34.50 32.11 -17.53
CA VAL A 8 -34.15 31.66 -16.17
C VAL A 8 -32.85 32.35 -15.74
N PRO A 9 -32.79 32.92 -14.52
CA PRO A 9 -31.74 33.87 -14.12
C PRO A 9 -30.36 33.24 -13.83
N PHE A 10 -30.18 31.93 -14.09
CA PHE A 10 -28.94 31.21 -13.82
C PHE A 10 -28.49 30.41 -15.05
N THR A 11 -28.19 31.07 -16.16
CA THR A 11 -27.20 30.53 -17.11
C THR A 11 -25.81 30.63 -16.46
N PHE A 12 -25.57 29.80 -15.45
CA PHE A 12 -24.34 29.74 -14.65
C PHE A 12 -23.45 28.55 -15.05
N LEU A 13 -23.91 27.69 -15.96
CA LEU A 13 -23.09 26.59 -16.49
C LEU A 13 -21.95 27.10 -17.38
N ALA A 14 -22.12 28.22 -18.08
CA ALA A 14 -21.08 28.78 -18.94
C ALA A 14 -19.99 29.56 -18.16
N GLU A 15 -20.33 30.12 -16.99
CA GLU A 15 -19.37 30.85 -16.14
C GLU A 15 -18.53 29.87 -15.30
N ALA A 16 -19.13 28.77 -14.82
CA ALA A 16 -18.43 27.75 -14.03
C ALA A 16 -17.32 27.03 -14.82
N GLU A 17 -17.47 26.86 -16.15
CA GLU A 17 -16.39 26.35 -17.00
C GLU A 17 -15.29 27.39 -17.29
N ARG A 18 -15.59 28.69 -17.16
CA ARG A 18 -14.64 29.80 -17.36
C ARG A 18 -13.77 30.06 -16.14
N PHE A 19 -14.19 29.63 -14.93
CA PHE A 19 -13.31 29.56 -13.75
C PHE A 19 -12.45 28.29 -13.77
N ARG A 20 -11.70 28.05 -14.85
CA ARG A 20 -10.49 27.25 -14.73
C ARG A 20 -9.49 28.10 -13.99
N SER A 21 -9.39 27.83 -12.69
CA SER A 21 -8.45 28.46 -11.78
C SER A 21 -7.09 28.55 -12.47
N ASN A 22 -6.65 29.77 -12.75
CA ASN A 22 -5.28 30.07 -13.17
C ASN A 22 -4.36 29.94 -11.95
N VAL A 23 -4.45 28.79 -11.28
CA VAL A 23 -3.61 28.38 -10.19
C VAL A 23 -2.76 27.28 -10.79
N THR A 24 -1.58 27.67 -11.26
CA THR A 24 -0.55 26.67 -11.56
C THR A 24 -0.40 25.83 -10.28
N PRO A 25 -0.63 24.50 -10.31
CA PRO A 25 -0.49 23.69 -9.12
C PRO A 25 0.86 23.98 -8.49
N PRO A 26 0.94 24.25 -7.17
CA PRO A 26 2.21 24.55 -6.54
C PRO A 26 3.19 23.42 -6.87
N PRO A 27 4.44 23.75 -7.23
CA PRO A 27 5.42 22.74 -7.60
C PRO A 27 5.55 21.74 -6.47
N ARG A 28 5.52 20.44 -6.81
CA ARG A 28 5.58 19.37 -5.83
C ARG A 28 6.81 19.59 -4.93
N PRO A 29 6.66 19.60 -3.60
CA PRO A 29 7.79 19.82 -2.71
C PRO A 29 8.84 18.74 -2.96
N ARG A 30 10.10 19.15 -3.05
CA ARG A 30 11.21 18.21 -3.18
C ARG A 30 11.35 17.44 -1.88
N ARG A 31 11.47 16.12 -2.00
CA ARG A 31 11.65 15.23 -0.86
C ARG A 31 12.87 15.66 -0.05
N SER A 32 12.65 15.97 1.22
CA SER A 32 13.72 16.34 2.15
C SER A 32 14.67 15.15 2.39
N PHE A 33 15.91 15.42 2.79
CA PHE A 33 16.87 14.39 3.19
C PHE A 33 16.31 13.50 4.31
N ALA A 34 15.63 14.09 5.29
CA ALA A 34 15.02 13.35 6.39
C ALA A 34 13.95 12.37 5.90
N GLU A 35 13.16 12.78 4.90
CA GLU A 35 12.09 11.95 4.36
C GLU A 35 12.65 10.78 3.52
N ARG A 36 13.74 11.00 2.80
CA ARG A 36 14.47 9.93 2.10
C ARG A 36 15.06 8.94 3.10
N ALA A 37 15.75 9.43 4.13
CA ALA A 37 16.34 8.60 5.17
C ALA A 37 15.27 7.77 5.89
N GLY A 38 14.13 8.38 6.22
CA GLY A 38 12.99 7.68 6.83
C GLY A 38 12.42 6.58 5.92
N SER A 39 12.21 6.88 4.63
CA SER A 39 11.71 5.87 3.68
C SER A 39 12.69 4.72 3.46
N ALA A 40 13.99 5.01 3.45
CA ALA A 40 15.04 4.00 3.33
C ALA A 40 15.12 3.11 4.58
N LEU A 41 15.09 3.72 5.77
CA LEU A 41 15.11 2.99 7.04
C LEU A 41 13.89 2.08 7.16
N PHE A 42 12.70 2.59 6.85
CA PHE A 42 11.48 1.80 6.85
C PHE A 42 11.57 0.61 5.89
N GLY A 43 12.01 0.83 4.65
CA GLY A 43 12.21 -0.23 3.67
C GLY A 43 13.21 -1.29 4.14
N LEU A 44 14.36 -0.87 4.69
CA LEU A 44 15.37 -1.77 5.24
C LEU A 44 14.82 -2.63 6.39
N THR A 45 14.06 -2.05 7.31
CA THR A 45 13.45 -2.79 8.42
C THR A 45 12.49 -3.87 7.92
N VAL A 46 11.64 -3.54 6.94
CA VAL A 46 10.70 -4.51 6.36
C VAL A 46 11.46 -5.66 5.68
N ILE A 47 12.49 -5.35 4.89
CA ILE A 47 13.31 -6.36 4.21
C ILE A 47 14.03 -7.24 5.24
N ALA A 48 14.63 -6.65 6.28
CA ALA A 48 15.32 -7.38 7.33
C ALA A 48 14.36 -8.33 8.08
N GLY A 49 13.14 -7.89 8.38
CA GLY A 49 12.10 -8.72 9.00
C GLY A 49 11.68 -9.89 8.11
N LEU A 50 11.48 -9.64 6.81
CA LEU A 50 11.16 -10.70 5.84
C LEU A 50 12.30 -11.72 5.71
N VAL A 51 13.55 -11.26 5.58
CA VAL A 51 14.72 -12.14 5.50
C VAL A 51 14.87 -12.96 6.79
N GLY A 52 14.72 -12.33 7.96
CA GLY A 52 14.73 -13.02 9.24
C GLY A 52 13.62 -14.08 9.32
N SER A 53 12.39 -13.75 8.92
CA SER A 53 11.29 -14.71 8.87
C SER A 53 11.57 -15.88 7.94
N LEU A 54 12.25 -15.68 6.81
CA LEU A 54 12.63 -16.77 5.91
C LEU A 54 13.75 -17.62 6.49
N MET A 55 14.77 -17.00 7.10
CA MET A 55 15.86 -17.71 7.76
C MET A 55 15.36 -18.63 8.89
N LEU A 56 14.35 -18.22 9.64
CA LEU A 56 13.78 -19.03 10.72
C LEU A 56 12.66 -19.96 10.23
N GLY A 57 11.82 -19.49 9.30
CA GLY A 57 10.64 -20.20 8.83
C GLY A 57 10.95 -21.35 7.90
N VAL A 58 11.94 -21.23 7.01
CA VAL A 58 12.28 -22.32 6.07
C VAL A 58 12.79 -23.56 6.80
N PRO A 59 13.75 -23.47 7.76
CA PRO A 59 14.13 -24.62 8.57
C PRO A 59 12.97 -25.22 9.38
N ALA A 60 12.04 -24.38 9.87
CA ALA A 60 10.89 -24.87 10.63
C ALA A 60 9.93 -25.74 9.78
N LEU A 61 9.98 -25.62 8.45
CA LEU A 61 9.20 -26.44 7.52
C LEU A 61 9.92 -27.73 7.12
N ASP A 62 11.20 -27.90 7.47
CA ASP A 62 11.97 -29.10 7.13
C ASP A 62 11.54 -30.28 8.02
N PRO A 63 10.87 -31.32 7.47
CA PRO A 63 10.39 -32.46 8.25
C PRO A 63 11.53 -33.27 8.88
N GLU A 64 12.76 -33.23 8.33
CA GLU A 64 13.91 -33.90 8.94
C GLU A 64 14.36 -33.21 10.24
N GLN A 65 14.20 -31.88 10.32
CA GLN A 65 14.52 -31.08 11.52
C GLN A 65 13.39 -31.14 12.56
N GLN A 66 12.18 -31.55 12.16
CA GLN A 66 11.03 -31.80 13.02
C GLN A 66 11.07 -33.16 13.74
N ASN A 67 12.19 -33.87 13.74
CA ASN A 67 12.37 -35.10 14.52
C ASN A 67 13.22 -34.89 15.79
N PRO A 68 12.70 -34.24 16.86
CA PRO A 68 13.41 -34.18 18.13
C PRO A 68 13.64 -35.56 18.76
N GLN A 69 12.75 -36.53 18.56
CA GLN A 69 12.89 -37.89 19.11
C GLN A 69 12.02 -38.87 18.32
N ARG A 70 12.62 -39.97 17.84
CA ARG A 70 11.93 -41.25 17.57
C ARG A 70 10.93 -41.51 18.71
N VAL A 71 9.64 -41.34 18.44
CA VAL A 71 8.61 -41.95 19.28
C VAL A 71 8.80 -43.47 19.11
N PRO A 72 9.02 -44.25 20.18
CA PRO A 72 9.14 -45.69 20.05
C PRO A 72 7.83 -46.21 19.45
N ALA A 73 7.92 -47.00 18.39
CA ALA A 73 6.81 -47.74 17.79
C ALA A 73 6.33 -48.87 18.72
N ALA A 74 6.11 -48.57 20.00
CA ALA A 74 5.59 -49.48 21.02
C ALA A 74 4.06 -49.38 21.09
N ALA A 75 3.41 -49.51 19.94
CA ALA A 75 1.98 -49.76 19.82
C ALA A 75 1.68 -50.68 18.62
N GLU A 76 2.67 -51.50 18.22
CA GLU A 76 2.56 -52.45 17.13
C GLU A 76 2.88 -53.84 17.68
N GLY A 77 1.88 -54.49 18.28
CA GLY A 77 2.03 -55.83 18.83
C GLY A 77 0.98 -56.20 19.86
N ARG A 78 -0.10 -56.80 19.34
CA ARG A 78 -1.13 -57.59 20.01
C ARG A 78 -0.61 -58.62 21.00
#